data_AF-A0A4Y9R065-F1
#
_entry.id   AF-A0A4Y9R065-F1
#
_cell.length_a   1.000
_cell.length_b   1.000
_cell.length_c   1.000
_cell.angle_alpha   90.00
_cell.angle_beta   90.00
_cell.angle_gamma   90.00
#
_symmetry.space_group_name_H-M   'P 1'
#
loop_
_entity.id
_entity.type
_entity.pdbx_description
1 polymer ?
#
loop_
_entity_poly.entity_id
_entity_poly.type
_entity_poly.pdbx_seq_one_letter_code
_entity_poly.pdbx_strand_id
1 'polypeptide(L)'
;MYQFISESSIYQYFGEDDPDMIREMIQIILDTNIHDLEELPHFYQEKDFLTIKKRCHKAKPSMSYIGAVKTRKLLEEIEENLETSQYLNEQLQSHLIGIKRELGDFLETVSK
;
A
#
# COMPACT_ATOMS: atom_id res chain seq x y z
N MET A 1 6.04 16.94 4.76
CA MET A 1 6.23 16.32 3.43
C MET A 1 6.38 14.84 3.65
N TYR A 2 5.51 14.04 3.05
CA TYR A 2 5.49 12.59 3.18
C TYR A 2 6.66 11.95 2.43
N GLN A 3 7.13 10.81 2.94
CA GLN A 3 8.24 10.04 2.39
C GLN A 3 7.77 8.95 1.42
N PHE A 4 6.60 8.36 1.69
CA PHE A 4 6.06 7.24 0.93
C PHE A 4 4.86 7.64 0.08
N ILE A 5 3.92 8.42 0.62
CA ILE A 5 2.70 8.83 -0.10
C ILE A 5 2.83 10.21 -0.75
N SER A 6 1.83 10.58 -1.56
CA SER A 6 1.71 11.90 -2.19
C SER A 6 0.29 12.44 -2.05
N GLU A 7 0.13 13.54 -1.32
CA GLU A 7 -1.17 14.24 -1.17
C GLU A 7 -1.76 14.62 -2.53
N SER A 8 -0.93 15.16 -3.43
CA SER A 8 -1.41 15.57 -4.75
C SER A 8 -1.94 14.39 -5.56
N SER A 9 -1.36 13.20 -5.38
CA SER A 9 -1.86 11.98 -6.04
C SER A 9 -3.18 11.54 -5.43
N ILE A 10 -3.31 11.57 -4.10
CA ILE A 10 -4.55 11.24 -3.39
C ILE A 10 -5.69 12.15 -3.88
N TYR A 11 -5.48 13.48 -3.88
CA TYR A 11 -6.48 14.43 -4.36
C TYR A 11 -6.80 14.26 -5.84
N GLN A 12 -5.79 14.02 -6.68
CA GLN A 12 -6.01 13.78 -8.11
C GLN A 12 -6.88 12.54 -8.37
N TYR A 13 -6.77 11.50 -7.56
CA TYR A 13 -7.51 10.25 -7.74
C TYR A 13 -8.91 10.27 -7.10
N PHE A 14 -9.06 10.88 -5.93
CA PHE A 14 -10.31 10.82 -5.17
C PHE A 14 -11.14 12.11 -5.19
N GLY A 15 -10.59 13.20 -5.75
CA GLY A 15 -11.24 14.51 -5.81
C GLY A 15 -10.90 15.36 -4.59
N GLU A 16 -10.50 16.61 -4.81
CA GLU A 16 -10.13 17.56 -3.74
C GLU A 16 -11.36 18.11 -2.98
N ASP A 17 -12.52 18.09 -3.62
CA ASP A 17 -13.78 18.65 -3.14
C ASP A 17 -14.65 17.68 -2.35
N ASP A 18 -14.23 16.42 -2.19
CA ASP A 18 -14.95 15.39 -1.43
C ASP A 18 -14.07 14.75 -0.32
N PRO A 19 -13.92 15.42 0.83
CA PRO A 19 -13.20 14.91 1.98
C PRO A 19 -13.74 13.57 2.50
N ASP A 20 -15.05 13.33 2.40
CA ASP A 20 -15.67 12.11 2.92
C ASP A 20 -15.30 10.91 2.04
N MET A 21 -15.35 11.06 0.71
CA MET A 21 -14.85 10.07 -0.24
C MET A 21 -13.37 9.75 -0.02
N ILE A 22 -12.51 10.77 0.16
CA ILE A 22 -11.08 10.56 0.44
C ILE A 22 -10.91 9.68 1.69
N ARG A 23 -11.63 10.00 2.78
CA ARG A 23 -11.51 9.23 4.03
C ARG A 23 -11.96 7.80 3.85
N GLU A 24 -13.11 7.57 3.22
CA GLU A 24 -13.63 6.21 2.96
C GLU A 24 -12.63 5.39 2.12
N MET A 25 -12.11 5.98 1.04
CA MET A 25 -11.19 5.28 0.15
C MET A 25 -9.85 4.95 0.81
N ILE A 26 -9.29 5.87 1.61
CA ILE A 26 -8.07 5.59 2.37
C ILE A 26 -8.31 4.53 3.42
N GLN A 27 -9.46 4.57 4.13
CA GLN A 27 -9.81 3.55 5.11
C GLN A 27 -9.93 2.17 4.46
N ILE A 28 -10.57 2.06 3.29
CA ILE A 28 -10.64 0.82 2.52
C ILE A 28 -9.23 0.32 2.14
N ILE A 29 -8.33 1.22 1.72
CA ILE A 29 -6.95 0.84 1.37
C ILE A 29 -6.19 0.31 2.59
N LEU A 30 -6.36 0.93 3.75
CA LEU A 30 -5.75 0.50 5.02
C LEU A 30 -6.27 -0.88 5.45
N ASP A 31 -7.60 -1.05 5.45
CA ASP A 31 -8.26 -2.26 5.95
C ASP A 31 -8.17 -3.45 5.00
N THR A 32 -7.89 -3.20 3.72
CA THR A 32 -7.78 -4.26 2.71
C THR A 32 -6.36 -4.39 2.19
N ASN A 33 -5.92 -3.49 1.31
CA ASN A 33 -4.66 -3.67 0.58
C ASN A 33 -3.44 -3.64 1.48
N ILE A 34 -3.39 -2.75 2.47
CA ILE A 34 -2.27 -2.68 3.41
C ILE A 34 -2.31 -3.88 4.35
N HIS A 35 -3.45 -4.15 4.99
CA HIS A 35 -3.63 -5.31 5.86
C HIS A 35 -3.27 -6.64 5.15
N ASP A 36 -3.75 -6.85 3.92
CA ASP A 36 -3.43 -8.02 3.10
C ASP A 36 -1.91 -8.17 2.88
N LEU A 37 -1.19 -7.06 2.71
CA LEU A 37 0.27 -7.08 2.50
C LEU A 37 1.06 -7.31 3.79
N GLU A 38 0.52 -6.96 4.96
CA GLU A 38 1.13 -7.23 6.27
C GLU A 38 1.19 -8.74 6.58
N GLU A 39 0.33 -9.55 5.96
CA GLU A 39 0.31 -11.00 6.13
C GLU A 39 1.29 -11.74 5.19
N LEU A 40 1.93 -11.07 4.22
CA LEU A 40 2.88 -11.72 3.30
C LEU A 40 3.98 -12.54 4.00
N PRO A 41 4.59 -12.12 5.13
CA PRO A 41 5.57 -12.93 5.84
C PRO A 41 5.07 -14.36 6.15
N HIS A 42 3.79 -14.52 6.49
CA HIS A 42 3.19 -15.83 6.76
C HIS A 42 3.12 -16.68 5.48
N PHE A 43 2.66 -16.12 4.37
CA PHE A 43 2.59 -16.87 3.10
C PHE A 43 3.96 -17.25 2.55
N TYR A 44 5.01 -16.47 2.83
CA TYR A 44 6.38 -16.88 2.50
C TYR A 44 6.82 -18.10 3.30
N GLN A 45 6.48 -18.19 4.59
CA GLN A 45 6.78 -19.36 5.43
C GLN A 45 6.07 -20.62 4.93
N GLU A 46 4.81 -20.47 4.49
CA GLU A 46 4.00 -21.57 3.94
C GLU A 46 4.32 -21.89 2.47
N LYS A 47 5.16 -21.08 1.81
CA LYS A 47 5.44 -21.14 0.37
C LYS A 47 4.19 -21.01 -0.50
N ASP A 48 3.17 -20.29 -0.03
CA ASP A 48 1.97 -19.96 -0.81
C ASP A 48 2.21 -18.77 -1.74
N PHE A 49 3.03 -19.01 -2.76
CA PHE A 49 3.39 -18.00 -3.75
C PHE A 49 2.20 -17.54 -4.60
N LEU A 50 1.16 -18.37 -4.75
CA LEU A 50 -0.04 -18.00 -5.49
C LEU A 50 -0.80 -16.88 -4.75
N THR A 51 -0.94 -16.99 -3.43
CA THR A 51 -1.57 -15.96 -2.61
C THR A 51 -0.73 -14.68 -2.56
N ILE A 52 0.60 -14.80 -2.41
CA ILE A 52 1.52 -13.64 -2.46
C ILE A 52 1.32 -12.86 -3.77
N LYS A 53 1.33 -13.57 -4.91
CA LYS A 53 1.14 -12.98 -6.24
C LYS A 53 -0.17 -12.20 -6.32
N LYS A 54 -1.27 -12.81 -5.89
CA LYS A 54 -2.61 -12.19 -5.94
C LYS A 54 -2.68 -10.92 -5.09
N ARG A 55 -2.11 -10.94 -3.89
CA ARG A 55 -2.12 -9.79 -2.96
C ARG A 55 -1.28 -8.63 -3.49
N CYS A 56 -0.08 -8.92 -4.00
CA CYS A 56 0.76 -7.91 -4.64
C CYS A 56 0.06 -7.28 -5.86
N HIS A 57 -0.52 -8.11 -6.73
CA HIS A 57 -1.26 -7.65 -7.91
C HIS A 57 -2.43 -6.72 -7.54
N LYS A 58 -3.25 -7.15 -6.57
CA LYS A 58 -4.44 -6.40 -6.11
C LYS A 58 -4.07 -5.07 -5.44
N ALA A 59 -2.93 -4.98 -4.75
CA ALA A 59 -2.52 -3.77 -4.04
C ALA A 59 -1.81 -2.73 -4.92
N LYS A 60 -1.24 -3.12 -6.07
CA LYS A 60 -0.54 -2.20 -6.98
C LYS A 60 -1.36 -0.96 -7.39
N PRO A 61 -2.64 -1.09 -7.83
CA PRO A 61 -3.47 0.08 -8.15
C PRO A 61 -3.61 1.03 -6.95
N SER A 62 -3.91 0.50 -5.77
CA SER A 62 -4.06 1.28 -4.54
C SER A 62 -2.79 2.05 -4.16
N MET A 63 -1.61 1.45 -4.35
CA MET A 63 -0.33 2.15 -4.14
C MET A 63 -0.15 3.31 -5.13
N SER A 64 -0.70 3.20 -6.33
CA SER A 64 -0.67 4.28 -7.32
C SER A 64 -1.60 5.43 -6.92
N TYR A 65 -2.79 5.12 -6.40
CA TYR A 65 -3.76 6.11 -5.96
C TYR A 65 -3.20 7.02 -4.87
N ILE A 66 -2.48 6.44 -3.91
CA ILE A 66 -1.86 7.19 -2.80
C ILE A 66 -0.46 7.74 -3.14
N GLY A 67 0.01 7.58 -4.37
CA GLY A 67 1.34 8.04 -4.79
C GLY A 67 2.52 7.26 -4.20
N ALA A 68 2.30 6.07 -3.64
CA ALA A 68 3.32 5.16 -3.12
C ALA A 68 4.10 4.44 -4.23
N VAL A 69 4.71 5.20 -5.14
CA VAL A 69 5.34 4.71 -6.37
C VAL A 69 6.45 3.69 -6.09
N LYS A 70 7.27 3.92 -5.05
CA LYS A 70 8.35 2.98 -4.68
C LYS A 70 7.79 1.65 -4.21
N THR A 71 6.76 1.67 -3.36
CA THR A 71 6.07 0.47 -2.88
C THR A 71 5.39 -0.25 -4.03
N ARG A 72 4.75 0.47 -4.96
CA ARG A 72 4.17 -0.13 -6.17
C ARG A 72 5.18 -0.94 -6.98
N LYS A 73 6.38 -0.38 -7.19
CA LYS A 73 7.49 -1.05 -7.90
C LYS A 73 8.00 -2.27 -7.13
N LEU A 74 8.09 -2.16 -5.81
CA LEU A 74 8.48 -3.27 -4.95
C LEU A 74 7.49 -4.45 -5.03
N LEU A 75 6.19 -4.16 -5.06
CA LEU A 75 5.15 -5.18 -5.27
C LEU A 75 5.25 -5.84 -6.65
N GLU A 76 5.58 -5.05 -7.68
CA GLU A 76 5.81 -5.56 -9.04
C GLU A 76 7.01 -6.52 -9.07
N GLU A 77 8.12 -6.15 -8.44
CA GLU A 77 9.32 -6.98 -8.36
C GLU A 77 9.11 -8.27 -7.55
N ILE A 78 8.33 -8.21 -6.45
CA ILE A 78 7.92 -9.40 -5.69
C ILE A 78 7.07 -10.33 -6.56
N GLU A 79 6.09 -9.78 -7.30
CA GLU A 79 5.19 -10.55 -8.16
C GLU A 79 5.95 -11.31 -9.27
N GLU A 80 7.03 -10.72 -9.78
CA GLU A 80 7.89 -11.31 -10.82
C GLU A 80 8.88 -12.34 -10.28
N ASN A 81 9.29 -12.22 -9.00
CA ASN A 81 10.37 -13.02 -8.40
C ASN A 81 9.93 -13.74 -7.11
N LEU A 82 8.73 -14.32 -7.08
CA LEU A 82 8.05 -14.81 -5.87
C LEU A 82 8.93 -15.69 -4.97
N GLU A 83 9.63 -16.68 -5.52
CA GLU A 83 10.41 -17.65 -4.73
C GLU A 83 11.70 -17.06 -4.12
N THR A 84 12.22 -15.98 -4.70
CA THR A 84 13.50 -15.36 -4.31
C THR A 84 13.35 -13.96 -3.71
N SER A 85 12.12 -13.46 -3.63
CA SER A 85 11.80 -12.08 -3.21
C SER A 85 11.55 -11.91 -1.71
N GLN A 86 11.83 -12.91 -0.87
CA GLN A 86 11.58 -12.80 0.58
C GLN A 86 12.30 -11.60 1.21
N TYR A 87 13.51 -11.26 0.75
CA TYR A 87 14.25 -10.08 1.22
C TYR A 87 13.59 -8.75 0.80
N LEU A 88 12.85 -8.73 -0.32
CA LEU A 88 12.05 -7.59 -0.74
C LEU A 88 10.82 -7.42 0.15
N ASN A 89 10.26 -8.51 0.66
CA ASN A 89 9.17 -8.45 1.61
C ASN A 89 9.59 -7.76 2.91
N GLU A 90 10.81 -7.94 3.41
CA GLU A 90 11.30 -7.21 4.59
C GLU A 90 11.30 -5.68 4.36
N GLN A 91 11.71 -5.25 3.17
CA GLN A 91 11.65 -3.85 2.75
C GLN A 91 10.20 -3.38 2.62
N LEU A 92 9.31 -4.22 2.08
CA LEU A 92 7.89 -3.93 1.96
C LEU A 92 7.26 -3.69 3.32
N GLN A 93 7.52 -4.54 4.32
CA GLN A 93 6.98 -4.36 5.67
C GLN A 93 7.40 -3.01 6.27
N SER A 94 8.63 -2.57 6.02
CA SER A 94 9.10 -1.24 6.44
C SER A 94 8.35 -0.11 5.72
N HIS A 95 8.09 -0.26 4.42
CA HIS A 95 7.27 0.69 3.66
C HIS A 95 5.82 0.76 4.18
N LEU A 96 5.21 -0.39 4.51
CA LEU A 96 3.83 -0.44 4.98
C LEU A 96 3.66 0.32 6.31
N ILE A 97 4.60 0.18 7.24
CA ILE A 97 4.60 0.95 8.50
C ILE A 97 4.64 2.46 8.21
N GLY A 98 5.51 2.89 7.30
CA GLY A 98 5.62 4.28 6.88
C GLY A 98 4.34 4.80 6.24
N ILE A 99 3.76 4.04 5.30
CA ILE A 99 2.51 4.38 4.62
C ILE A 99 1.34 4.50 5.61
N LYS A 100 1.20 3.55 6.54
CA LYS A 100 0.11 3.59 7.55
C LYS A 100 0.19 4.85 8.39
N ARG A 101 1.39 5.21 8.86
CA ARG A 101 1.61 6.44 9.63
C ARG A 101 1.23 7.67 8.80
N GLU A 102 1.76 7.78 7.58
CA GLU A 102 1.53 8.95 6.74
C GLU A 102 0.07 9.10 6.28
N LEU A 103 -0.62 7.99 6.01
CA LEU A 103 -2.06 8.01 5.71
C LEU A 103 -2.88 8.42 6.95
N GLY A 104 -2.48 7.97 8.14
CA GLY A 104 -3.09 8.42 9.40
C GLY A 104 -2.92 9.92 9.60
N ASP A 105 -1.69 10.43 9.48
CA ASP A 105 -1.38 11.86 9.56
C ASP A 105 -2.19 12.67 8.53
N PHE A 106 -2.31 12.16 7.31
CA PHE A 106 -3.10 12.79 6.25
C PHE A 106 -4.59 12.84 6.58
N LEU A 107 -5.18 11.75 7.09
CA LEU A 107 -6.59 11.72 7.49
C LEU A 107 -6.92 12.73 8.59
N GLU A 108 -5.98 13.01 9.49
CA GLU A 108 -6.13 14.08 10.50
C GLU A 108 -6.18 15.48 9.87
N THR A 109 -5.49 15.69 8.74
CA THR A 109 -5.56 16.97 8.01
C THR A 109 -6.85 17.14 7.22
N VAL A 110 -7.40 16.05 6.68
CA VAL A 110 -8.68 16.07 5.95
C VAL A 110 -9.87 16.26 6.90
N SER A 111 -9.71 15.95 8.20
CA SER A 111 -10.76 16.04 9.23
C SER A 111 -10.95 17.43 9.85
N LYS A 112 -10.29 18.46 9.32
CA LYS A 112 -10.44 19.87 9.71
C LYS A 112 -11.04 20.69 8.59
#